data_AF-A0A0F5QFP0-F1
#
_entry.id   AF-A0A0F5QFP0-F1
#
_cell.length_a   1.000
_cell.length_b   1.000
_cell.length_c   1.000
_cell.angle_alpha   90.00
_cell.angle_beta   90.00
_cell.angle_gamma   90.00
#
_symmetry.space_group_name_H-M   'P 1'
#
loop_
_entity.id
_entity.type
_entity.pdbx_description
1 polymer ?
#
loop_
_entity_poly.entity_id
_entity_poly.type
_entity_poly.pdbx_seq_one_letter_code
_entity_poly.pdbx_strand_id
1 'polypeptide(L)'
;MTVLFGAAQAVRSIKSEALANHAGKAPKVHLKRDGLYLHWSATMMTAQRAEAWVGRADQARACRRKHKAAAGCVIRKVLSIPQPDMVIQ
;
A
#
# COMPACT_ATOMS: atom_id res chain seq x y z
N MET A 1 20.32 -53.12 23.40
CA MET A 1 20.52 -51.68 23.13
C MET A 1 19.44 -51.25 22.15
N THR A 2 18.40 -50.58 22.63
CA THR A 2 17.23 -50.20 21.83
C THR A 2 17.20 -48.68 21.72
N VAL A 3 17.45 -48.15 20.53
CA VAL A 3 17.38 -46.70 20.28
C VAL A 3 15.97 -46.38 19.81
N LEU A 4 15.16 -45.85 20.71
CA LEU A 4 13.88 -45.19 20.39
C LEU A 4 14.20 -43.77 19.92
N PHE A 5 14.16 -43.54 18.61
CA PHE A 5 14.23 -42.19 18.05
C PHE A 5 12.83 -41.61 17.89
N GLY A 6 12.67 -40.42 18.44
CA GLY A 6 11.41 -39.77 18.74
C GLY A 6 10.65 -39.25 17.53
N ALA A 7 9.35 -39.13 17.78
CA ALA A 7 8.38 -38.37 17.03
C ALA A 7 8.77 -36.88 16.90
N ALA A 8 8.06 -36.19 16.00
CA ALA A 8 7.94 -34.74 15.83
C ALA A 8 8.68 -34.12 14.63
N GLN A 9 8.32 -34.54 13.41
CA GLN A 9 8.72 -33.79 12.22
C GLN A 9 7.64 -33.79 11.12
N ALA A 10 6.39 -33.51 11.48
CA ALA A 10 5.31 -33.47 10.47
C ALA A 10 4.29 -32.32 10.60
N VAL A 11 4.50 -31.35 11.50
CA VAL A 11 3.53 -30.24 11.72
C VAL A 11 4.03 -28.87 11.24
N ARG A 12 5.26 -28.79 10.70
CA ARG A 12 5.82 -27.52 10.19
C ARG A 12 5.55 -27.26 8.70
N SER A 13 4.87 -28.16 7.99
CA SER A 13 4.76 -28.06 6.53
C SER A 13 3.54 -27.30 6.01
N ILE A 14 2.50 -27.01 6.80
CA ILE A 14 1.24 -26.47 6.27
C ILE A 14 1.11 -24.95 6.47
N LYS A 15 1.90 -24.34 7.39
CA LYS A 15 1.72 -22.92 7.75
C LYS A 15 2.53 -21.93 6.90
N SER A 16 3.33 -22.43 5.97
CA SER A 16 4.28 -21.60 5.20
C SER A 16 3.73 -21.17 3.84
N GLU A 17 2.77 -21.90 3.28
CA GLU A 17 2.30 -21.65 1.89
C GLU A 17 1.10 -20.71 1.82
N ALA A 18 0.29 -20.61 2.88
CA ALA A 18 -0.85 -19.69 2.92
C ALA A 18 -0.46 -18.21 3.06
N LEU A 19 0.75 -17.89 3.55
CA LEU A 19 1.22 -16.51 3.66
C LEU A 19 1.87 -15.99 2.36
N ALA A 20 2.29 -16.88 1.46
CA ALA A 20 2.96 -16.52 0.22
C ALA A 20 1.99 -15.95 -0.84
N ASN A 21 0.70 -16.30 -0.78
CA ASN A 21 -0.27 -15.91 -1.81
C ASN A 21 -0.86 -14.49 -1.66
N HIS A 22 -0.52 -13.76 -0.58
CA HIS A 22 -0.80 -12.33 -0.46
C HIS A 22 0.47 -11.45 -0.57
N ALA A 23 1.63 -12.05 -0.82
CA ALA A 23 2.94 -11.39 -0.76
C ALA A 23 3.37 -10.64 -2.04
N GLY A 24 2.53 -10.54 -3.07
CA GLY A 24 2.99 -10.08 -4.40
C GLY A 24 2.84 -8.59 -4.72
N LYS A 25 1.92 -7.86 -4.06
CA LYS A 25 1.61 -6.47 -4.45
C LYS A 25 1.85 -5.52 -3.29
N ALA A 26 3.00 -4.84 -3.33
CA ALA A 26 3.32 -3.74 -2.44
C ALA A 26 2.11 -2.80 -2.28
N PRO A 27 1.81 -2.33 -1.05
CA PRO A 27 0.63 -1.52 -0.79
C PRO A 27 0.65 -0.26 -1.65
N LYS A 28 -0.49 0.02 -2.28
CA LYS A 28 -0.67 1.28 -3.01
C LYS A 28 -0.69 2.44 -2.01
N VAL A 29 -0.17 3.58 -2.43
CA VAL A 29 -0.09 4.81 -1.63
C VAL A 29 -0.56 6.02 -2.43
N HIS A 30 -1.07 7.01 -1.71
CA HIS A 30 -1.34 8.36 -2.18
C HIS A 30 -0.27 9.32 -1.67
N LEU A 31 -0.07 10.42 -2.40
CA LEU A 31 0.68 11.58 -1.93
C LEU A 31 -0.33 12.63 -1.46
N LYS A 32 -0.27 12.99 -0.16
CA LYS A 32 -1.23 13.91 0.47
C LYS A 32 -0.50 15.09 1.11
N ARG A 33 -1.02 16.31 0.95
CA ARG A 33 -0.53 17.53 1.59
C ARG A 33 -1.71 18.39 1.99
N ASP A 34 -1.74 18.86 3.24
CA ASP A 34 -2.73 19.83 3.74
C ASP A 34 -4.19 19.45 3.44
N GLY A 35 -4.53 18.15 3.53
CA GLY A 35 -5.88 17.66 3.22
C GLY A 35 -6.12 17.27 1.75
N LEU A 36 -5.29 17.77 0.83
CA LEU A 36 -5.39 17.53 -0.62
C LEU A 36 -4.52 16.35 -1.07
N TYR A 37 -4.90 15.70 -2.16
CA TYR A 37 -4.15 14.64 -2.83
C TYR A 37 -3.40 15.19 -4.03
N LEU A 38 -2.23 14.62 -4.35
CA LEU A 38 -1.58 14.91 -5.62
C LEU A 38 -2.45 14.38 -6.75
N HIS A 39 -2.74 15.18 -7.78
CA HIS A 39 -3.46 14.72 -8.97
C HIS A 39 -2.64 13.68 -9.76
N TRP A 40 -3.26 12.76 -10.49
CA TRP A 40 -2.56 11.71 -11.25
C TRP A 40 -1.54 12.25 -12.27
N SER A 41 -1.72 13.47 -12.76
CA SER A 41 -0.77 14.19 -13.62
C SER A 41 0.51 14.66 -12.90
N ALA A 42 0.52 14.62 -11.56
CA ALA A 42 1.59 15.15 -10.70
C ALA A 42 1.92 16.64 -10.89
N THR A 43 1.02 17.42 -11.53
CA THR A 43 1.20 18.85 -11.77
C THR A 43 0.50 19.73 -10.75
N MET A 44 -0.56 19.22 -10.10
CA MET A 44 -1.42 19.98 -9.18
C MET A 44 -1.92 19.14 -8.02
N MET A 45 -2.47 19.80 -7.00
CA MET A 45 -3.17 19.19 -5.87
C MET A 45 -4.68 19.20 -6.15
N THR A 46 -5.36 18.09 -5.85
CA THR A 46 -6.82 17.93 -5.98
C THR A 46 -7.42 17.46 -4.66
N ALA A 47 -8.62 17.92 -4.34
CA ALA A 47 -9.39 17.39 -3.21
C ALA A 47 -10.03 16.03 -3.56
N GLN A 48 -10.18 15.73 -4.85
CA GLN A 48 -10.87 14.54 -5.32
C GLN A 48 -9.97 13.31 -5.23
N ARG A 49 -10.43 12.30 -4.49
CA ARG A 49 -9.69 11.02 -4.36
C ARG A 49 -9.69 10.22 -5.66
N ALA A 50 -10.71 10.35 -6.51
CA ALA A 50 -10.82 9.67 -7.79
C ALA A 50 -9.69 10.08 -8.77
N GLU A 51 -9.30 11.35 -8.71
CA GLU A 51 -8.24 11.93 -9.54
C GLU A 51 -6.86 11.87 -8.84
N ALA A 52 -6.79 11.29 -7.64
CA ALA A 52 -5.57 11.24 -6.88
C ALA A 52 -4.57 10.28 -7.55
N TRP A 53 -3.31 10.70 -7.55
CA TRP A 53 -2.18 9.86 -7.90
C TRP A 53 -2.13 8.66 -6.95
N VAL A 54 -2.01 7.48 -7.55
CA VAL A 54 -1.89 6.20 -6.86
C VAL A 54 -0.70 5.46 -7.43
N GLY A 55 0.21 5.05 -6.55
CA GLY A 55 1.36 4.26 -6.95
C GLY A 55 1.94 3.49 -5.78
N ARG A 56 3.15 2.97 -5.95
CA ARG A 56 3.92 2.35 -4.87
C ARG A 56 4.70 3.39 -4.05
N ALA A 57 5.15 3.02 -2.86
CA ALA A 57 5.97 3.90 -2.03
C ALA A 57 7.24 4.41 -2.75
N ASP A 58 7.89 3.57 -3.54
CA ASP A 58 9.09 3.96 -4.30
C ASP A 58 8.77 4.92 -5.44
N GLN A 59 7.66 4.68 -6.15
CA GLN A 59 7.15 5.61 -7.16
C GLN A 59 6.77 6.95 -6.52
N ALA A 60 6.23 6.95 -5.30
CA ALA A 60 5.87 8.16 -4.59
C ALA A 60 7.12 8.96 -4.21
N ARG A 61 8.19 8.29 -3.76
CA ARG A 61 9.50 8.92 -3.50
C ARG A 61 10.10 9.50 -4.78
N ALA A 62 10.05 8.78 -5.90
CA ALA A 62 10.51 9.26 -7.20
C ALA A 62 9.69 10.48 -7.67
N CYS A 63 8.36 10.42 -7.53
CA CYS A 63 7.45 11.51 -7.87
C CYS A 63 7.76 12.78 -7.09
N ARG A 64 8.02 12.66 -5.77
CA ARG A 64 8.46 13.78 -4.91
C ARG A 64 9.77 14.43 -5.36
N ARG A 65 10.69 13.65 -5.96
CA ARG A 65 11.96 14.18 -6.49
C ARG A 65 11.78 14.88 -7.84
N LYS A 66 10.83 14.43 -8.66
CA LYS A 66 10.61 14.91 -10.02
C LYS A 66 9.63 16.09 -10.10
N HIS A 67 8.62 16.13 -9.24
CA HIS A 67 7.52 17.09 -9.32
C HIS A 67 7.49 18.04 -8.11
N LYS A 68 7.58 19.35 -8.39
CA LYS A 68 7.49 20.39 -7.35
C LYS A 68 6.16 20.37 -6.60
N ALA A 69 5.05 20.04 -7.28
CA ALA A 69 3.73 19.90 -6.65
C ALA A 69 3.68 18.77 -5.61
N ALA A 70 4.50 17.72 -5.79
CA ALA A 70 4.65 16.63 -4.85
C ALA A 70 5.64 16.95 -3.71
N ALA A 71 6.37 18.07 -3.78
CA ALA A 71 7.29 18.49 -2.74
C ALA A 71 6.51 18.84 -1.46
N GLY A 72 6.83 18.14 -0.37
CA GLY A 72 6.11 18.25 0.91
C GLY A 72 4.92 17.30 1.07
N CYS A 73 4.57 16.49 0.06
CA CYS A 73 3.53 15.49 0.22
C CYS A 73 3.97 14.32 1.11
N VAL A 74 3.08 13.91 2.01
CA VAL A 74 3.20 12.73 2.87
C VAL A 74 2.66 11.51 2.15
N ILE A 75 3.36 10.39 2.27
CA ILE A 75 2.94 9.10 1.72
C ILE A 75 1.87 8.51 2.65
N ARG A 76 0.65 8.33 2.14
CA ARG A 76 -0.46 7.70 2.87
C ARG A 76 -0.85 6.40 2.19
N LYS A 77 -0.93 5.30 2.94
CA LYS A 77 -1.40 4.02 2.40
C LYS A 77 -2.83 4.18 1.89
N VAL A 78 -3.11 3.60 0.73
CA VAL A 78 -4.48 3.43 0.23
C VAL A 78 -5.10 2.34 1.09
N LEU A 79 -5.61 2.73 2.26
CA LEU A 79 -6.51 1.86 3.00
C LEU A 79 -7.81 1.81 2.18
N SER A 80 -8.14 0.61 1.71
CA SER A 80 -9.40 0.27 1.05
C SER A 80 -10.55 0.26 2.04
N ILE A 81 -10.59 1.24 2.95
CA ILE A 81 -11.80 1.55 3.69
C ILE A 81 -12.63 2.38 2.70
N PRO A 82 -13.74 1.84 2.15
CA PRO A 82 -14.69 2.67 1.45
C PRO A 82 -15.14 3.75 2.44
N GLN A 83 -14.85 5.01 2.14
CA GLN A 83 -15.48 6.08 2.91
C GLN A 83 -16.92 6.18 2.39
N PRO A 84 -17.93 6.04 3.28
CA PRO A 84 -19.30 6.36 2.93
C PRO A 84 -19.42 7.88 2.98
N ASP A 85 -19.11 8.56 1.88
CA ASP A 85 -19.61 9.93 1.70
C ASP A 85 -19.46 10.36 0.25
N MET A 86 -20.46 9.99 -0.54
CA MET A 86 -21.12 10.94 -1.43
C MET A 86 -22.62 10.63 -1.36
N VAL A 87 -23.29 11.18 -0.34
CA VAL A 87 -24.71 11.50 -0.42
C VAL A 87 -24.82 12.56 -1.51
N ILE A 88 -25.25 12.16 -2.71
CA ILE A 88 -25.76 13.10 -3.71
C ILE A 88 -27.24 13.24 -3.37
N GLN A 89 -27.63 14.43 -2.88
CA GLN A 89 -29.03 14.86 -2.82
C GLN A 89 -29.59 15.09 -4.22
#